data_AF-A0A9D6RG42-F1
#
_entry.id   AF-A0A9D6RG42-F1
#
_cell.length_a   1.000
_cell.length_b   1.000
_cell.length_c   1.000
_cell.angle_alpha   90.00
_cell.angle_beta   90.00
_cell.angle_gamma   90.00
#
_symmetry.space_group_name_H-M   'P 1'
#
loop_
_entity.id
_entity.type
_entity.pdbx_description
1 polymer ?
#
loop_
_entity_poly.entity_id
_entity_poly.type
_entity_poly.pdbx_seq_one_letter_code
_entity_poly.pdbx_strand_id
1 'polypeptide(L)'
;MSENKSLLVLSNQGAEDGWRLGGSTAVTVSNADELNRELESALGNESIGIVALPENLRGMASKNILSAFEKAPFPILFFYPTG
;
A
#
# COMPACT_ATOMS: atom_id res chain seq x y z
N MET A 1 -22.62 -6.02 1.48
CA MET A 1 -21.52 -6.89 1.98
C MET A 1 -20.25 -6.13 1.71
N SER A 2 -19.56 -5.67 2.75
CA SER A 2 -18.27 -5.00 2.56
C SER A 2 -17.26 -6.05 2.15
N GLU A 3 -16.68 -5.93 0.95
CA GLU A 3 -15.56 -6.78 0.54
C GLU A 3 -14.42 -6.55 1.54
N ASN A 4 -14.09 -7.56 2.33
CA ASN A 4 -12.87 -7.54 3.15
C ASN A 4 -11.68 -7.48 2.19
N LYS A 5 -11.10 -6.29 2.02
CA LYS A 5 -9.93 -6.08 1.16
C LYS A 5 -8.67 -6.55 1.88
N SER A 6 -8.42 -7.85 1.92
CA SER A 6 -7.23 -8.39 2.62
C SER A 6 -5.90 -7.80 2.11
N LEU A 7 -5.85 -7.34 0.85
CA LEU A 7 -4.64 -6.81 0.20
C LEU A 7 -4.93 -5.51 -0.58
N LEU A 8 -4.22 -4.44 -0.21
CA LEU A 8 -4.06 -3.22 -0.99
C LEU A 8 -2.66 -3.18 -1.61
N VAL A 9 -2.58 -2.92 -2.91
CA VAL A 9 -1.30 -2.73 -3.61
C VAL A 9 -1.16 -1.26 -3.99
N LEU A 10 -0.07 -0.64 -3.55
CA LEU A 10 0.35 0.68 -4.00
C LEU A 10 1.46 0.49 -5.03
N SER A 11 1.36 1.13 -6.19
CA SER A 11 2.32 0.94 -7.29
C SER A 11 2.62 2.23 -8.04
N ASN A 12 3.73 2.25 -8.76
CA ASN A 12 4.02 3.26 -9.79
C ASN A 12 3.27 2.91 -11.10
N GLN A 13 3.16 3.86 -12.02
CA GLN A 13 2.49 3.63 -13.31
C GLN A 13 3.03 2.36 -14.01
N GLY A 14 2.13 1.40 -14.26
CA GLY A 14 2.34 0.25 -15.13
C GLY A 14 2.26 -1.12 -14.45
N ALA A 15 2.50 -1.22 -13.14
CA ALA A 15 2.42 -2.51 -12.44
C ALA A 15 1.02 -2.82 -11.90
N GLU A 16 0.13 -1.83 -11.82
CA GLU A 16 -1.21 -1.99 -11.24
C GLU A 16 -2.10 -2.97 -12.01
N ASP A 17 -1.94 -3.06 -13.33
CA ASP A 17 -2.80 -3.89 -14.18
C ASP A 17 -2.58 -5.37 -13.90
N GLY A 18 -1.33 -5.79 -13.65
CA GLY A 18 -1.02 -7.17 -13.26
C GLY A 18 -1.69 -7.56 -11.94
N TRP A 19 -1.69 -6.67 -10.95
CA TRP A 19 -2.33 -6.89 -9.66
C TRP A 19 -3.86 -6.91 -9.75
N ARG A 20 -4.44 -6.03 -10.58
CA ARG A 20 -5.89 -6.02 -10.86
C ARG A 20 -6.35 -7.27 -11.57
N LEU A 21 -5.59 -7.75 -12.56
CA LEU A 21 -5.85 -9.03 -13.24
C LEU A 21 -5.83 -10.21 -12.26
N GLY A 22 -4.98 -10.15 -11.22
CA GLY A 22 -4.94 -11.11 -10.13
C GLY A 22 -6.06 -10.95 -9.09
N GLY A 23 -7.00 -10.02 -9.27
CA GLY A 23 -8.12 -9.78 -8.35
C GLY A 23 -7.78 -8.94 -7.12
N SER A 24 -6.61 -8.29 -7.09
CA SER A 24 -6.20 -7.41 -5.99
C SER A 24 -6.67 -5.97 -6.22
N THR A 25 -6.91 -5.24 -5.13
CA THR A 25 -7.10 -3.79 -5.21
C THR A 25 -5.73 -3.14 -5.42
N ALA A 26 -5.52 -2.49 -6.57
CA ALA A 26 -4.28 -1.77 -6.86
C ALA A 26 -4.54 -0.28 -7.15
N VAL A 27 -3.78 0.58 -6.46
CA VAL A 27 -3.82 2.04 -6.57
C VAL A 27 -2.47 2.54 -7.08
N THR A 28 -2.52 3.35 -8.13
CA THR A 28 -1.35 3.99 -8.70
C THR A 28 -1.06 5.27 -7.91
N VAL A 29 0.16 5.42 -7.42
CA VAL A 29 0.63 6.62 -6.72
C VAL A 29 1.76 7.25 -7.54
N SER A 30 1.68 8.56 -7.76
CA SER A 30 2.59 9.27 -8.67
C SER A 30 3.58 10.18 -7.92
N ASN A 31 3.33 10.46 -6.65
CA ASN A 31 4.15 11.34 -5.84
C ASN A 31 4.08 10.97 -4.35
N ALA A 32 4.94 11.60 -3.55
CA ALA A 32 5.05 11.32 -2.12
C ALA A 32 3.76 11.67 -1.37
N ASP A 33 3.07 12.75 -1.73
CA ASP A 33 1.87 13.19 -1.03
C ASP A 33 0.71 12.19 -1.23
N GLU A 34 0.51 11.72 -2.46
CA GLU A 34 -0.43 10.64 -2.78
C GLU A 34 -0.09 9.36 -2.02
N LEU A 35 1.18 8.94 -2.07
CA LEU A 35 1.63 7.74 -1.36
C LEU A 35 1.32 7.82 0.14
N ASN A 36 1.67 8.93 0.79
CA ASN A 36 1.43 9.10 2.22
C ASN A 36 -0.06 9.13 2.54
N ARG A 37 -0.89 9.78 1.71
CA ARG A 37 -2.34 9.78 1.89
C ARG A 37 -2.94 8.38 1.80
N GLU A 38 -2.53 7.57 0.82
CA GLU A 38 -3.03 6.20 0.67
C GLU A 38 -2.57 5.30 1.83
N LEU A 39 -1.32 5.47 2.28
CA LEU A 39 -0.78 4.76 3.46
C LEU A 39 -1.53 5.14 4.74
N GLU A 40 -1.88 6.42 4.92
CA GLU A 40 -2.62 6.91 6.08
C GLU A 40 -4.05 6.39 6.08
N SER A 41 -4.70 6.45 4.91
CA SER A 41 -6.02 5.86 4.72
C SER A 41 -6.01 4.35 4.97
N ALA A 42 -4.92 3.65 4.65
CA ALA A 42 -4.83 2.21 4.88
C ALA A 42 -4.68 1.87 6.37
N LEU A 43 -3.88 2.63 7.13
CA LEU A 43 -3.74 2.45 8.58
C LEU A 43 -5.06 2.61 9.34
N GLY A 44 -5.93 3.51 8.87
CA GLY A 44 -7.25 3.73 9.47
C GLY A 44 -8.34 2.76 9.00
N ASN A 45 -8.03 1.83 8.10
CA ASN A 45 -9.03 0.97 7.47
C ASN A 45 -8.93 -0.48 7.95
N GLU A 46 -9.85 -0.86 8.84
CA GLU A 46 -9.92 -2.20 9.45
C GLU A 46 -10.17 -3.33 8.43
N SER A 47 -10.60 -3.01 7.21
CA SER A 47 -10.80 -4.01 6.15
C SER A 47 -9.50 -4.41 5.44
N ILE A 48 -8.40 -3.68 5.66
CA ILE A 48 -7.10 -3.91 5.02
C ILE A 48 -6.20 -4.73 5.95
N GLY A 49 -5.78 -5.91 5.48
CA GLY A 49 -4.84 -6.76 6.21
C GLY A 49 -3.39 -6.51 5.83
N ILE A 50 -3.12 -6.24 4.56
CA ILE A 50 -1.78 -6.08 3.99
C ILE A 50 -1.77 -4.88 3.03
N VAL A 51 -0.72 -4.06 3.14
CA VAL A 51 -0.36 -3.06 2.14
C VAL A 51 0.93 -3.49 1.48
N ALA A 52 0.89 -3.78 0.18
CA ALA A 52 2.06 -4.08 -0.63
C ALA A 52 2.56 -2.80 -1.31
N LEU A 53 3.83 -2.47 -1.12
CA LEU A 53 4.47 -1.28 -1.68
C LEU A 53 5.80 -1.69 -2.34
N PRO A 54 6.11 -1.26 -3.57
CA PRO A 54 7.39 -1.61 -4.19
C PRO A 54 8.55 -0.93 -3.47
N GLU A 55 9.69 -1.61 -3.40
CA GLU A 55 10.88 -1.12 -2.69
C GLU A 55 11.36 0.25 -3.21
N ASN A 56 11.22 0.52 -4.50
CA ASN A 56 11.61 1.80 -5.09
C ASN A 56 10.78 3.00 -4.58
N LEU A 57 9.56 2.77 -4.07
CA LEU A 57 8.71 3.80 -3.46
C LEU A 57 8.91 3.94 -1.95
N ARG A 58 9.69 3.05 -1.32
CA ARG A 58 9.98 3.11 0.13
C ARG A 58 10.55 4.45 0.56
N GLY A 59 11.44 5.03 -0.25
CA GLY A 59 12.08 6.32 0.03
C GLY A 59 11.14 7.53 -0.06
N MET A 60 9.98 7.37 -0.71
CA MET A 60 8.97 8.44 -0.84
C MET A 60 8.01 8.49 0.33
N ALA A 61 7.82 7.37 1.04
CA ALA A 61 6.99 7.31 2.24
C ALA A 61 7.63 8.10 3.38
N SER A 62 6.82 8.84 4.12
CA SER A 62 7.30 9.59 5.28
C SER A 62 7.77 8.66 6.39
N LYS A 63 8.80 9.06 7.13
CA LYS A 63 9.28 8.28 8.28
C LYS A 63 8.20 8.07 9.34
N ASN A 64 7.37 9.09 9.57
CA ASN A 64 6.29 9.04 10.55
C ASN A 64 5.27 7.95 10.21
N ILE A 65 4.90 7.82 8.93
CA ILE A 65 3.92 6.81 8.53
C ILE A 65 4.50 5.40 8.59
N LEU A 66 5.74 5.21 8.16
CA LEU A 66 6.44 3.92 8.28
C LEU A 66 6.52 3.48 9.75
N SER A 67 6.87 4.39 10.65
CA SER A 67 6.88 4.11 12.09
C SER A 67 5.49 3.84 12.68
N ALA A 68 4.41 4.32 12.06
CA ALA A 68 3.06 3.97 12.47
C ALA A 68 2.73 2.52 12.08
N PHE A 69 3.10 2.07 10.87
CA PHE A 69 2.98 0.68 10.45
C PHE A 69 3.80 -0.29 11.32
N GLU A 70 4.99 0.11 11.78
CA GLU A 70 5.82 -0.71 12.69
C GLU A 70 5.16 -0.93 14.06
N LYS A 71 4.30 -0.01 14.50
CA LYS A 71 3.62 -0.07 15.81
C LYS A 71 2.22 -0.66 15.73
N ALA A 72 1.59 -0.58 14.56
CA ALA A 72 0.26 -1.09 14.34
C ALA A 72 0.30 -2.63 14.18
N PRO A 73 -0.66 -3.37 14.79
CA PRO A 73 -0.77 -4.80 14.54
C PRO A 73 -1.22 -5.12 13.11
N PHE A 74 -2.03 -4.23 12.52
CA PHE A 74 -2.49 -4.28 11.13
C PHE A 74 -2.76 -2.85 10.62
N PRO A 75 -2.75 -2.64 9.29
CA PRO A 75 -2.28 -3.57 8.26
C PRO A 75 -0.76 -3.82 8.27
N ILE A 76 -0.33 -4.98 7.77
CA ILE A 76 1.09 -5.30 7.59
C ILE A 76 1.60 -4.58 6.34
N LEU A 77 2.67 -3.79 6.49
CA LEU A 77 3.38 -3.20 5.34
C LEU A 77 4.39 -4.19 4.77
N PHE A 78 4.21 -4.58 3.52
CA PHE A 78 5.09 -5.48 2.79
C PHE A 78 5.78 -4.75 1.66
N PHE A 79 7.12 -4.81 1.63
CA PHE A 79 7.90 -4.28 0.52
C PHE A 79 8.22 -5.40 -0.48
N TYR A 80 7.93 -5.16 -1.76
CA TYR A 80 8.25 -6.13 -2.83
C TYR A 80 9.31 -5.58 -3.80
N PRO A 81 10.22 -6.44 -4.28
CA PRO A 81 11.23 -6.01 -5.24
C PRO A 81 10.58 -5.66 -6.58
N THR A 82 11.05 -4.57 -7.19
CA THR A 82 10.78 -4.25 -8.58
C THR A 82 11.97 -4.70 -9.42
N GLY A 83 11.72 -5.56 -10.42
CA GLY A 83 12.74 -5.99 -11.38
C GLY A 83 13.22 -4.86 -12.29
#